data_AF-A0A0Q0JQE0-F1
#
_entry.id   AF-A0A0Q0JQE0-F1
#
_cell.length_a   1.000
_cell.length_b   1.000
_cell.length_c   1.000
_cell.angle_alpha   90.00
_cell.angle_beta   90.00
_cell.angle_gamma   90.00
#
_symmetry.space_group_name_H-M   'P 1'
#
loop_
_entity.id
_entity.type
_entity.pdbx_description
1 polymer ?
#
loop_
_entity_poly.entity_id
_entity_poly.type
_entity_poly.pdbx_seq_one_letter_code
_entity_poly.pdbx_strand_id
1 'polypeptide(L)'
;MNSRDKSYKQTEQKLRVAIQNIRDGKLTSPELIEKTKAGKTVKLNKQNVEIEAGKGNGLIRKYYKHIEREIDAIVTATANPLGDISSHPEYIKLVEKNHSLKEKNKTLTKQNKCLLAEVSNKDTVIEKDLTEVNNMLAALWEAIPTSERQARMRAAHQLAEIVHISKNKKDD
;
A
#
# COMPACT_ATOMS: atom_id res chain seq x y z
N MET A 1 6.06 27.24 -57.80
CA MET A 1 5.58 26.74 -56.48
C MET A 1 4.39 27.58 -56.05
N ASN A 2 3.20 26.99 -55.93
CA ASN A 2 1.96 27.72 -55.69
C ASN A 2 1.93 28.27 -54.25
N SER A 3 1.29 29.41 -54.01
CA SER A 3 1.24 30.05 -52.67
C SER A 3 0.67 29.11 -51.59
N ARG A 4 -0.27 28.25 -52.01
CA ARG A 4 -0.88 27.20 -51.17
C ARG A 4 0.13 26.14 -50.72
N ASP A 5 1.05 25.72 -51.59
CA ASP A 5 2.06 24.71 -51.26
C ASP A 5 3.07 25.26 -50.24
N LYS A 6 3.42 26.54 -50.35
CA LYS A 6 4.30 27.23 -49.38
C LYS A 6 3.64 27.29 -48.01
N SER A 7 2.36 27.66 -47.95
CA SER A 7 1.59 27.71 -46.69
C SER A 7 1.43 26.34 -46.03
N TYR A 8 1.22 25.29 -46.85
CA TYR A 8 1.14 23.90 -46.38
C TYR A 8 2.44 23.46 -45.72
N LYS A 9 3.58 23.62 -46.40
CA LYS A 9 4.90 23.24 -45.88
C LYS A 9 5.30 24.04 -44.63
N GLN A 10 4.99 25.34 -44.60
CA GLN A 10 5.24 26.17 -43.41
C GLN A 10 4.41 25.70 -42.21
N THR A 11 3.15 25.32 -42.43
CA THR A 11 2.28 24.82 -41.38
C THR A 11 2.72 23.44 -40.89
N GLU A 12 3.13 22.55 -41.79
CA GLU A 12 3.73 21.27 -41.43
C GLU A 12 4.97 21.45 -40.54
N GLN A 13 5.87 22.37 -40.91
CA GLN A 13 7.07 22.64 -40.12
C GLN A 13 6.72 23.13 -38.71
N LYS A 14 5.72 24.02 -38.58
CA LYS A 14 5.25 24.49 -37.27
C LYS A 14 4.71 23.36 -36.41
N LEU A 15 3.98 22.40 -37.01
CA LEU A 15 3.46 21.23 -36.29
C LEU A 15 4.60 20.30 -35.82
N ARG A 16 5.63 20.07 -36.64
CA ARG A 16 6.79 19.27 -36.24
C ARG A 16 7.59 19.92 -35.10
N VAL A 17 7.80 21.23 -35.16
CA VAL A 17 8.43 21.99 -34.07
C VAL A 17 7.61 21.89 -32.79
N ALA A 18 6.27 22.00 -32.88
CA ALA A 18 5.38 21.84 -31.74
C ALA A 18 5.47 20.44 -31.10
N ILE A 19 5.57 19.37 -31.89
CA ILE A 19 5.79 18.00 -31.38
C ILE A 19 7.09 17.94 -30.58
N GLN A 20 8.18 18.49 -31.11
CA GLN A 20 9.48 18.50 -30.45
C GLN A 20 9.45 19.33 -29.16
N ASN A 21 8.85 20.51 -29.17
CA ASN A 21 8.70 21.36 -27.98
C ASN A 21 7.92 20.67 -26.85
N ILE A 22 6.82 19.99 -27.18
CA ILE A 22 6.03 19.24 -26.19
C ILE A 22 6.84 18.05 -25.64
N ARG A 23 7.61 17.36 -26.49
CA ARG A 23 8.49 16.26 -26.08
C ARG A 23 9.60 16.72 -25.14
N ASP A 24 10.20 17.87 -25.43
CA ASP A 24 11.31 18.43 -24.67
C ASP A 24 10.85 19.26 -23.45
N GLY A 25 9.54 19.40 -23.25
CA GLY A 25 8.95 20.22 -22.18
C GLY A 25 9.13 21.74 -22.35
N LYS A 26 9.59 22.19 -23.53
CA LYS A 26 9.84 23.60 -23.86
C LYS A 26 8.61 24.22 -24.51
N LEU A 27 7.54 24.33 -23.74
CA LEU A 27 6.25 24.87 -24.18
C LEU A 27 6.36 26.37 -24.49
N THR A 28 5.83 26.78 -25.63
CA THR A 28 5.83 28.16 -26.13
C THR A 28 4.43 28.78 -26.07
N SER A 29 3.37 27.96 -26.15
CA SER A 29 2.00 28.45 -26.12
C SER A 29 1.56 28.90 -24.71
N PRO A 30 0.97 30.10 -24.56
CA PRO A 30 0.49 30.60 -23.28
C PRO A 30 -0.47 29.64 -22.58
N GLU A 31 -1.40 29.04 -23.34
CA GLU A 31 -2.39 28.10 -22.82
C GLU A 31 -1.78 26.84 -22.19
N LEU A 32 -0.72 26.28 -22.78
CA LEU A 32 -0.07 25.07 -22.25
C LEU A 32 0.88 25.42 -21.09
N ILE A 33 1.48 26.60 -21.12
CA ILE A 33 2.29 27.13 -20.01
C ILE A 33 1.40 27.32 -18.77
N GLU A 34 0.22 27.93 -18.92
CA GLU A 34 -0.73 28.10 -17.82
C GLU A 34 -1.21 26.76 -17.24
N LYS A 35 -1.51 25.77 -18.09
CA LYS A 35 -1.84 24.41 -17.64
C LYS A 35 -0.72 23.79 -16.80
N THR A 36 0.53 23.99 -17.22
CA THR A 36 1.69 23.47 -16.50
C THR A 36 1.88 24.19 -15.16
N LYS A 37 1.70 25.52 -15.12
CA LYS A 37 1.72 26.32 -13.87
C LYS A 37 0.59 25.91 -12.90
N ALA A 38 -0.56 25.49 -13.43
CA ALA A 38 -1.68 24.95 -12.65
C ALA A 38 -1.47 23.49 -12.20
N GLY A 39 -0.28 22.92 -12.38
CA GLY A 39 0.06 21.55 -11.97
C GLY A 39 -0.48 20.44 -12.89
N LYS A 40 -1.00 20.77 -14.08
CA LYS A 40 -1.49 19.78 -15.04
C LYS A 40 -0.39 19.37 -16.01
N THR A 41 -0.16 18.07 -16.15
CA THR A 41 0.81 17.52 -17.11
C THR A 41 0.29 17.66 -18.54
N VAL A 42 1.06 18.31 -19.41
CA VAL A 42 0.77 18.41 -20.85
C VAL A 42 1.27 17.15 -21.54
N LYS A 43 0.34 16.28 -21.96
CA LYS A 43 0.66 15.06 -22.73
C LYS A 43 0.79 15.38 -24.22
N LEU A 44 1.63 14.63 -24.93
CA LEU A 44 1.68 14.68 -26.39
C LEU A 44 0.38 14.11 -26.97
N ASN A 45 -0.44 14.97 -27.56
CA ASN A 45 -1.66 14.59 -28.27
C ASN A 45 -1.97 15.61 -29.37
N LYS A 46 -2.89 15.26 -30.27
CA LYS A 46 -3.23 16.04 -31.47
C LYS A 46 -3.63 17.49 -31.12
N GLN A 47 -4.46 17.64 -30.10
CA GLN A 47 -4.97 18.93 -29.65
C GLN A 47 -3.87 19.83 -29.07
N ASN A 48 -3.00 19.29 -28.21
CA ASN A 48 -1.91 20.05 -27.61
C ASN A 48 -0.86 20.45 -28.66
N VAL A 49 -0.61 19.61 -29.66
CA VAL A 49 0.27 19.95 -30.80
C VAL A 49 -0.32 21.09 -31.63
N GLU A 50 -1.64 21.10 -31.87
CA GLU A 50 -2.32 22.20 -32.57
C GLU A 50 -2.26 23.51 -31.79
N ILE A 51 -2.52 23.45 -30.47
CA ILE A 51 -2.43 24.62 -29.56
C ILE A 51 -1.00 25.17 -29.54
N GLU A 52 0.01 24.31 -29.40
CA GLU A 52 1.42 24.70 -29.38
C GLU A 52 1.87 25.31 -30.71
N ALA A 53 1.36 24.82 -31.83
CA ALA A 53 1.63 25.38 -33.16
C ALA A 53 0.82 26.67 -33.48
N GLY A 54 -0.07 27.10 -32.59
CA GLY A 54 -0.98 28.24 -32.80
C GLY A 54 -1.97 28.00 -33.94
N LYS A 55 -2.48 26.77 -34.07
CA LYS A 55 -3.41 26.35 -35.13
C LYS A 55 -4.77 25.95 -34.56
N GLY A 56 -5.80 26.07 -35.40
CA GLY A 56 -7.17 25.71 -35.01
C GLY A 56 -7.34 24.21 -34.81
N ASN A 57 -8.24 23.85 -33.90
CA ASN A 57 -8.55 22.47 -33.54
C ASN A 57 -9.02 21.65 -34.76
N GLY A 58 -8.46 20.46 -34.94
CA GLY A 58 -8.82 19.50 -35.98
C GLY A 58 -8.13 19.70 -37.33
N LEU A 59 -7.13 20.57 -37.41
CA LEU A 59 -6.29 20.77 -38.60
C LEU A 59 -5.51 19.49 -38.96
N ILE A 60 -4.89 18.85 -37.97
CA ILE A 60 -4.07 17.64 -38.16
C ILE A 60 -4.93 16.52 -38.75
N ARG A 61 -6.10 16.28 -38.14
CA ARG A 61 -7.04 15.22 -38.57
C ARG A 61 -7.54 15.42 -40.01
N LYS A 62 -7.72 16.68 -40.44
CA LYS A 62 -8.27 16.99 -41.76
C LYS A 62 -7.21 16.98 -42.87
N TYR A 63 -6.01 17.50 -42.62
CA TYR A 63 -5.05 17.81 -43.70
C TYR A 63 -3.63 17.25 -43.51
N TYR A 64 -3.27 16.76 -42.32
CA TYR A 64 -1.90 16.30 -42.01
C TYR A 64 -1.90 14.89 -41.39
N LYS A 65 -2.44 13.91 -42.13
CA LYS A 65 -2.54 12.51 -41.68
C LYS A 65 -1.19 11.86 -41.34
N HIS A 66 -0.09 12.29 -41.96
CA HIS A 66 1.24 11.77 -41.65
C HIS A 66 1.75 12.26 -40.29
N ILE A 67 1.47 13.52 -39.95
CA ILE A 67 1.76 14.07 -38.62
C ILE A 67 0.90 13.37 -37.56
N GLU A 68 -0.35 13.04 -37.89
CA GLU A 68 -1.22 12.23 -37.02
C GLU A 68 -0.58 10.88 -36.69
N ARG A 69 -0.10 10.15 -37.71
CA ARG A 69 0.60 8.87 -37.55
C ARG A 69 1.90 9.03 -36.76
N GLU A 70 2.64 10.12 -36.96
CA GLU A 70 3.87 10.41 -36.24
C GLU A 70 3.61 10.59 -34.74
N ILE A 71 2.58 11.36 -34.37
CA ILE A 71 2.14 11.52 -32.97
C ILE A 71 1.74 10.17 -32.38
N ASP A 72 0.90 9.40 -33.08
CA ASP A 72 0.41 8.12 -32.59
C ASP A 72 1.55 7.09 -32.44
N ALA A 73 2.54 7.09 -33.34
CA ALA A 73 3.73 6.26 -33.24
C ALA A 73 4.60 6.63 -32.02
N ILE A 74 4.82 7.92 -31.76
CA ILE A 74 5.59 8.39 -30.60
C ILE A 74 4.87 8.04 -29.29
N VAL A 75 3.55 8.22 -29.23
CA VAL A 75 2.74 7.88 -28.04
C VAL A 75 2.78 6.38 -27.79
N THR A 76 2.70 5.56 -28.84
CA THR A 76 2.76 4.09 -28.71
C THR A 76 4.14 3.63 -28.27
N ALA A 77 5.22 4.22 -28.82
CA ALA A 77 6.59 3.91 -28.43
C ALA A 77 6.91 4.34 -26.98
N THR A 78 6.30 5.41 -26.48
CA THR A 78 6.49 5.89 -25.09
C THR A 78 5.56 5.22 -24.08
N ALA A 79 4.44 4.62 -24.52
CA ALA A 79 3.58 3.81 -23.66
C ALA A 79 4.16 2.43 -23.33
N ASN A 80 5.03 1.88 -24.20
CA ASN A 80 5.75 0.61 -23.99
C ASN A 80 7.28 0.81 -24.09
N PRO A 81 7.94 1.48 -23.12
CA PRO A 81 9.40 1.59 -23.09
C PRO A 81 10.08 0.25 -22.78
N LEU A 82 9.33 -0.71 -22.24
CA LEU A 82 9.71 -2.09 -22.10
C LEU A 82 8.75 -2.88 -22.98
N GLY A 83 9.24 -3.60 -23.99
CA GLY A 83 8.43 -4.58 -24.71
C GLY A 83 7.82 -5.60 -23.75
N ASP A 84 6.97 -6.51 -24.25
CA ASP A 84 6.26 -7.53 -23.46
C ASP A 84 7.13 -8.26 -22.40
N ILE A 85 7.25 -7.68 -21.20
CA ILE A 85 8.05 -8.19 -20.07
C ILE A 85 7.41 -9.47 -19.53
N SER A 86 6.12 -9.69 -19.81
CA SER A 86 5.38 -10.90 -19.40
C SER A 86 6.08 -12.18 -19.87
N SER A 87 6.76 -12.10 -21.01
CA SER A 87 7.47 -13.21 -21.63
C SER A 87 8.92 -13.34 -21.14
N HIS A 88 9.42 -12.41 -20.30
CA HIS A 88 10.78 -12.46 -19.79
C HIS A 88 10.93 -13.59 -18.74
N PRO A 89 11.96 -14.46 -18.85
CA PRO A 89 12.13 -15.60 -17.94
C PRO A 89 12.17 -15.23 -16.45
N GLU A 90 12.76 -14.09 -16.11
CA GLU A 90 12.80 -13.62 -14.71
C GLU A 90 11.44 -13.14 -14.20
N TYR A 91 10.62 -12.55 -15.08
CA TYR A 91 9.26 -12.12 -14.74
C TYR A 91 8.37 -13.33 -14.46
N ILE A 92 8.45 -14.37 -15.30
CA ILE A 92 7.73 -15.63 -15.09
C ILE A 92 8.11 -16.26 -13.75
N LYS A 93 9.42 -16.36 -13.45
CA LYS A 93 9.92 -16.86 -12.15
C LYS A 93 9.41 -16.03 -10.97
N LEU A 94 9.35 -14.71 -11.10
CA LEU A 94 8.82 -13.82 -10.06
C LEU A 94 7.32 -14.05 -9.83
N VAL A 95 6.55 -14.20 -10.90
CA VAL A 95 5.11 -14.48 -10.83
C VAL A 95 4.84 -15.83 -10.16
N GLU A 96 5.56 -16.88 -10.55
CA GLU A 96 5.47 -18.21 -9.92
C GLU A 96 5.83 -18.16 -8.44
N LYS A 97 6.93 -17.48 -8.08
CA LYS A 97 7.35 -17.30 -6.69
C LYS A 97 6.28 -16.54 -5.89
N ASN A 98 5.71 -15.49 -6.46
CA ASN A 98 4.67 -14.70 -5.80
C ASN A 98 3.40 -15.52 -5.60
N HIS A 99 3.02 -16.34 -6.59
CA HIS A 99 1.90 -17.27 -6.45
C HIS A 99 2.15 -18.30 -5.33
N SER A 100 3.33 -18.92 -5.30
CA SER A 100 3.71 -19.85 -4.22
C SER A 100 3.69 -19.19 -2.85
N LEU A 101 4.19 -17.96 -2.73
CA LEU A 101 4.15 -17.20 -1.47
C LEU A 101 2.73 -16.87 -1.04
N LYS A 102 1.82 -16.53 -1.97
CA LYS A 102 0.41 -16.30 -1.66
C LYS A 102 -0.27 -17.55 -1.10
N GLU A 103 -0.03 -18.71 -1.70
CA GLU A 103 -0.58 -19.98 -1.19
C GLU A 103 -0.03 -20.32 0.20
N LYS A 104 1.29 -20.17 0.42
CA LYS A 104 1.89 -20.33 1.76
C LYS A 104 1.30 -19.37 2.79
N ASN A 105 1.05 -18.13 2.39
CA ASN A 105 0.48 -17.14 3.30
C ASN A 105 -0.98 -17.47 3.66
N LYS A 106 -1.77 -17.98 2.70
CA LYS A 106 -3.12 -18.48 2.98
C LYS A 106 -3.10 -19.64 3.98
N THR A 107 -2.21 -20.61 3.79
CA THR A 107 -2.10 -21.76 4.71
C THR A 107 -1.70 -21.33 6.12
N LEU A 108 -0.70 -20.44 6.24
CA LEU A 108 -0.25 -19.91 7.53
C LEU A 108 -1.35 -19.09 8.22
N THR A 109 -2.08 -18.27 7.45
CA THR A 109 -3.21 -17.49 7.98
C THR A 109 -4.30 -18.41 8.55
N LYS A 110 -4.61 -19.51 7.85
CA LYS A 110 -5.58 -20.50 8.31
C LYS A 110 -5.09 -21.20 9.59
N GLN A 111 -3.82 -21.61 9.64
CA GLN A 111 -3.22 -22.23 10.82
C GLN A 111 -3.23 -21.29 12.03
N ASN A 112 -2.83 -20.03 11.86
CA ASN A 112 -2.87 -19.03 12.93
C ASN A 112 -4.29 -18.82 13.46
N LYS A 113 -5.29 -18.77 12.58
CA LYS A 113 -6.69 -18.65 13.00
C LYS A 113 -7.14 -19.85 13.84
N CYS A 114 -6.76 -21.07 13.45
CA CYS A 114 -7.07 -22.29 14.22
C CYS A 114 -6.37 -22.29 15.58
N LEU A 115 -5.09 -21.93 15.64
CA LEU A 115 -4.31 -21.88 16.88
C LEU A 115 -4.85 -20.83 17.85
N LEU A 116 -5.21 -19.64 17.36
CA LEU A 116 -5.82 -18.59 18.20
C LEU A 116 -7.17 -19.04 18.78
N ALA A 117 -7.98 -19.75 18.00
CA ALA A 117 -9.23 -20.32 18.50
C ALA A 117 -8.97 -21.40 19.58
N GLU A 118 -7.95 -22.23 19.40
CA GLU A 118 -7.59 -23.25 20.39
C GLU A 118 -7.06 -22.63 21.69
N VAL A 119 -6.21 -21.60 21.61
CA VAL A 119 -5.73 -20.85 22.78
C VAL A 119 -6.90 -20.24 23.52
N SER A 120 -7.80 -19.55 22.82
CA SER A 120 -8.99 -18.95 23.43
C SER A 120 -9.87 -20.01 24.12
N ASN A 121 -10.06 -21.18 23.51
CA ASN A 121 -10.80 -22.27 24.16
C ASN A 121 -10.09 -22.75 25.43
N LYS A 122 -8.77 -22.94 25.41
CA LYS A 122 -8.00 -23.37 26.58
C LYS A 122 -8.06 -22.33 27.71
N ASP A 123 -7.94 -21.05 27.38
CA ASP A 123 -8.06 -19.97 28.36
C ASP A 123 -9.42 -20.00 29.05
N THR A 124 -10.52 -20.19 28.31
CA THR A 124 -11.86 -20.29 28.90
C THR A 124 -12.04 -21.52 29.81
N VAL A 125 -11.38 -22.63 29.50
CA VAL A 125 -11.41 -23.84 30.34
C VAL A 125 -10.61 -23.59 31.62
N ILE A 126 -9.40 -23.04 31.52
CA ILE A 126 -8.56 -22.71 32.68
C ILE A 126 -9.28 -21.70 33.59
N GLU A 127 -9.94 -20.70 33.03
CA GLU A 127 -10.68 -19.71 33.80
C GLU A 127 -11.85 -20.33 34.58
N LYS A 128 -12.57 -21.28 33.96
CA LYS A 128 -13.61 -22.05 34.65
C LYS A 128 -13.04 -22.92 35.76
N ASP A 129 -11.98 -23.67 35.49
CA ASP A 129 -11.34 -24.54 36.48
C ASP A 129 -10.80 -23.71 37.66
N LEU A 130 -10.18 -22.56 37.40
CA LEU A 130 -9.73 -21.63 38.43
C LEU A 130 -10.91 -21.11 39.28
N THR A 131 -12.03 -20.80 38.64
CA THR A 131 -13.24 -20.34 39.35
C THR A 131 -13.80 -21.46 40.24
N GLU A 132 -13.85 -22.69 39.74
CA GLU A 132 -14.30 -23.85 40.51
C GLU A 132 -13.39 -24.12 41.71
N VAL A 133 -12.08 -24.11 41.50
CA VAL A 133 -11.09 -24.27 42.59
C VAL A 133 -11.23 -23.15 43.62
N ASN A 134 -11.37 -21.89 43.18
CA ASN A 134 -11.57 -20.76 44.11
C ASN A 134 -12.85 -20.90 44.93
N ASN A 135 -13.95 -21.33 44.30
CA ASN A 135 -15.22 -21.57 45.00
C ASN A 135 -15.09 -22.71 46.01
N MET A 136 -14.40 -23.80 45.64
CA MET A 136 -14.13 -24.91 46.55
C MET A 136 -13.25 -24.47 47.72
N LEU A 137 -12.20 -23.69 47.48
CA LEU A 137 -11.34 -23.14 48.53
C LEU A 137 -12.12 -22.20 49.46
N ALA A 138 -13.00 -21.36 48.92
CA ALA A 138 -13.86 -20.49 49.71
C ALA A 138 -14.82 -21.32 50.59
N ALA A 139 -15.48 -22.33 50.03
CA ALA A 139 -16.38 -23.21 50.77
C ALA A 139 -15.63 -23.98 51.88
N LEU A 140 -14.43 -24.48 51.60
CA LEU A 140 -13.58 -25.14 52.59
C LEU A 140 -13.16 -24.17 53.70
N TRP A 141 -12.85 -22.92 53.36
CA TRP A 141 -12.52 -21.89 54.33
C TRP A 141 -13.73 -21.55 55.22
N GLU A 142 -14.92 -21.43 54.65
CA GLU A 142 -16.16 -21.15 55.37
C GLU A 142 -16.57 -22.30 56.30
N ALA A 143 -16.28 -23.54 55.93
CA ALA A 143 -16.53 -24.73 56.75
C ALA A 143 -15.68 -24.77 58.03
N ILE A 144 -14.57 -24.03 58.10
CA ILE A 144 -13.75 -23.95 59.32
C ILE A 144 -14.47 -23.08 60.37
N PRO A 145 -14.60 -23.54 61.62
CA PRO A 145 -15.17 -22.73 62.71
C PRO A 145 -14.46 -21.38 62.85
N THR A 146 -15.22 -20.33 63.15
CA THR A 146 -14.72 -18.95 63.16
C THR A 146 -13.57 -18.75 64.16
N SER A 147 -13.60 -19.47 65.30
CA SER A 147 -12.53 -19.47 66.29
C SER A 147 -11.20 -20.00 65.74
N GLU A 148 -11.25 -21.08 64.96
CA GLU A 148 -10.07 -21.65 64.30
C GLU A 148 -9.57 -20.79 63.14
N ARG A 149 -10.47 -20.19 62.35
CA ARG A 149 -10.09 -19.24 61.28
C ARG A 149 -9.27 -18.07 61.84
N GLN A 150 -9.71 -17.48 62.94
CA GLN A 150 -9.00 -16.39 63.59
C GLN A 150 -7.63 -16.81 64.12
N ALA A 151 -7.52 -18.00 64.70
CA ALA A 151 -6.23 -18.54 65.16
C ALA A 151 -5.25 -18.74 63.99
N ARG A 152 -5.73 -19.31 62.87
CA ARG A 152 -4.93 -19.51 61.65
C ARG A 152 -4.51 -18.18 61.02
N MET A 153 -5.39 -17.18 60.98
CA MET A 153 -5.04 -15.85 60.49
C MET A 153 -3.97 -15.16 61.35
N ARG A 154 -4.08 -15.24 62.68
CA ARG A 154 -3.07 -14.70 63.59
C ARG A 154 -1.70 -15.37 63.39
N ALA A 155 -1.68 -16.69 63.25
CA ALA A 155 -0.45 -17.44 62.96
C ALA A 155 0.16 -17.04 61.60
N ALA A 156 -0.67 -16.84 60.57
CA ALA A 156 -0.21 -16.38 59.25
C ALA A 156 0.40 -14.97 59.30
N HIS A 157 -0.22 -14.03 60.05
CA HIS A 157 0.33 -12.70 60.26
C HIS A 157 1.70 -12.73 60.96
N GLN A 158 1.84 -13.54 62.02
CA GLN A 158 3.10 -13.70 62.73
C GLN A 158 4.21 -14.24 61.82
N LEU A 159 3.89 -15.22 60.96
CA LEU A 159 4.85 -15.74 59.98
C LEU A 159 5.23 -14.69 58.93
N ALA A 160 4.27 -13.91 58.44
CA ALA A 160 4.52 -12.85 57.46
C ALA A 160 5.43 -11.75 58.03
N GLU A 161 5.23 -11.36 59.29
CA GLU A 161 6.10 -10.40 59.99
C GLU A 161 7.52 -10.93 60.15
N ILE A 162 7.69 -12.21 60.53
CA ILE A 162 9.01 -12.84 60.64
C ILE A 162 9.73 -12.86 59.28
N VAL A 163 9.01 -13.18 58.19
CA VAL A 163 9.57 -13.18 56.83
C VAL A 163 9.95 -11.78 56.37
N HIS A 164 9.13 -10.76 56.66
CA HIS A 164 9.46 -9.36 56.35
C HIS A 164 10.71 -8.88 57.10
N ILE A 165 10.81 -9.18 58.40
CA ILE A 165 11.99 -8.83 59.21
C ILE A 165 13.24 -9.56 58.70
N SER A 166 13.10 -10.82 58.28
CA SER A 166 14.21 -11.60 57.71
C SER A 166 14.68 -11.10 56.34
N LYS A 167 13.80 -10.51 55.52
CA LYS A 167 14.20 -9.90 54.25
C LYS A 167 14.96 -8.61 54.48
N ASN A 168 14.46 -7.72 55.34
CA ASN A 168 15.13 -6.45 55.64
C ASN A 168 16.52 -6.65 56.28
N LYS A 169 16.74 -7.71 57.07
CA LYS A 169 18.07 -8.06 57.63
C LYS A 169 19.08 -8.62 56.62
N LYS A 170 18.66 -9.00 55.42
CA LYS A 170 19.55 -9.52 54.35
C LYS A 170 19.99 -8.43 53.37
N ASP A 171 19.32 -7.29 53.38
CA ASP A 171 19.56 -6.17 52.47
C ASP A 171 20.38 -5.02 53.13
N ASP A 172 20.75 -5.17 54.42
CA ASP A 172 21.73 -4.36 55.17
C ASP A 172 23.07 -5.13 55.31
#